data_AF-A0A933GIH4-F1
#
_entry.id   AF-A0A933GIH4-F1
#
_cell.length_a   1.000
_cell.length_b   1.000
_cell.length_c   1.000
_cell.angle_alpha   90.00
_cell.angle_beta   90.00
_cell.angle_gamma   90.00
#
_symmetry.space_group_name_H-M   'P 1'
#
loop_
_entity.id
_entity.type
_entity.pdbx_description
1 polymer ?
#
loop_
_entity_poly.entity_id
_entity_poly.type
_entity_poly.pdbx_seq_one_letter_code
_entity_poly.pdbx_strand_id
1 'polypeptide(L)'
;MKRLTIRGTALSLGLFFDVSFVLCVLWGLLAPQGFTKMAGFLEVVFPGFTWLTPQSVVLGLVEAFLYGVYIAVVFVPLFNYFEGGRPAEAERPGVMTQAVRHP
;
A
#
# COMPACT_ATOMS: atom_id res chain seq x y z
N MET A 1 13.35 20.45 4.00
CA MET A 1 12.31 19.46 4.33
C MET A 1 12.91 18.06 4.17
N LYS A 2 12.50 17.08 5.00
CA LYS A 2 13.10 15.74 5.02
C LYS A 2 12.57 14.94 3.82
N ARG A 3 13.44 14.29 3.03
CA ARG A 3 13.01 13.45 1.90
C ARG A 3 12.11 12.32 2.39
N LEU A 4 11.06 12.00 1.62
CA LEU A 4 10.20 10.86 1.93
C LEU A 4 10.94 9.56 1.63
N THR A 5 10.80 8.58 2.53
CA THR A 5 11.37 7.25 2.40
C THR A 5 10.31 6.28 1.91
N ILE A 6 10.58 5.54 0.82
CA ILE A 6 9.65 4.54 0.25
C ILE A 6 9.14 3.57 1.32
N ARG A 7 10.04 3.03 2.15
CA ARG A 7 9.67 2.06 3.20
C ARG A 7 8.69 2.63 4.23
N GLY A 8 8.94 3.86 4.70
CA GLY A 8 8.06 4.49 5.68
C GLY A 8 6.69 4.79 5.08
N THR A 9 6.67 5.39 3.89
CA THR A 9 5.42 5.73 3.19
C THR A 9 4.62 4.48 2.81
N ALA A 10 5.27 3.41 2.33
CA ALA A 10 4.62 2.16 1.96
C ALA A 10 3.98 1.47 3.17
N LEU A 11 4.69 1.38 4.29
CA LEU A 11 4.13 0.78 5.50
C LEU A 11 2.97 1.60 6.06
N SER A 12 3.09 2.92 6.11
CA SER A 12 2.01 3.79 6.61
C SER A 12 0.76 3.74 5.74
N LEU A 13 0.90 3.84 4.40
CA LEU A 13 -0.24 3.77 3.48
C LEU A 13 -0.85 2.37 3.41
N GLY A 14 -0.01 1.33 3.38
CA GLY A 14 -0.48 -0.06 3.38
C GLY A 14 -1.32 -0.36 4.62
N LEU A 15 -0.81 -0.04 5.82
CA LEU A 15 -1.56 -0.25 7.06
C LEU A 15 -2.85 0.58 7.12
N PHE A 16 -2.83 1.80 6.60
CA PHE A 16 -4.00 2.65 6.54
C PHE A 16 -5.10 2.05 5.65
N PHE A 17 -4.74 1.51 4.48
CA PHE A 17 -5.69 0.82 3.62
C PHE A 17 -6.20 -0.49 4.24
N ASP A 18 -5.33 -1.27 4.89
CA ASP A 18 -5.75 -2.50 5.58
C ASP A 18 -6.77 -2.21 6.69
N VAL A 19 -6.49 -1.22 7.54
CA VAL A 19 -7.40 -0.81 8.62
C VAL A 19 -8.74 -0.32 8.05
N SER A 20 -8.69 0.48 6.97
CA SER A 20 -9.90 0.96 6.30
C SER A 20 -10.71 -0.17 5.68
N PHE A 21 -10.04 -1.16 5.06
CA PHE A 21 -10.67 -2.36 4.52
C PHE A 21 -11.37 -3.16 5.63
N VAL A 22 -10.69 -3.41 6.76
CA VAL A 22 -11.29 -4.12 7.90
C VAL A 22 -12.50 -3.36 8.44
N LEU A 23 -12.40 -2.04 8.58
CA LEU A 23 -13.53 -1.20 9.00
C LEU A 23 -14.70 -1.28 7.99
N CYS A 24 -14.42 -1.29 6.69
CA CYS A 24 -15.44 -1.47 5.65
C CYS A 24 -16.14 -2.83 5.77
N VAL A 25 -15.39 -3.91 5.99
CA VAL A 25 -15.95 -5.26 6.16
C VAL A 25 -16.81 -5.34 7.42
N LEU A 26 -16.33 -4.81 8.55
CA LEU A 26 -17.08 -4.76 9.81
C LEU A 26 -18.36 -3.94 9.69
N TRP A 27 -18.29 -2.78 9.03
CA TRP A 27 -19.46 -1.93 8.79
C TRP A 27 -20.49 -2.63 7.89
N GLY A 28 -20.01 -3.33 6.85
CA GLY A 28 -20.85 -4.17 6.00
C GLY A 28 -21.59 -5.25 6.80
N LEU A 29 -20.94 -5.84 7.80
CA LEU A 29 -21.56 -6.86 8.66
C LEU A 29 -22.62 -6.27 9.62
N LEU A 30 -22.43 -5.02 10.07
CA LEU A 30 -23.36 -4.34 10.99
C LEU A 30 -24.60 -3.72 10.31
N ALA A 31 -24.52 -3.37 9.02
CA ALA A 31 -25.57 -2.62 8.32
C ALA A 31 -26.20 -3.41 7.16
N PRO A 32 -27.17 -4.30 7.43
CA PRO A 32 -27.71 -5.21 6.43
C PRO A 32 -28.61 -4.59 5.34
N GLN A 33 -28.85 -3.28 5.37
CA GLN A 33 -29.77 -2.60 4.46
C GLN A 33 -29.07 -2.06 3.18
N GLY A 34 -27.72 -2.00 3.16
CA GLY A 34 -26.92 -1.39 2.08
C GLY A 34 -26.15 -2.38 1.19
N PHE A 35 -26.37 -3.69 1.38
CA PHE A 35 -25.52 -4.77 0.88
C PHE A 35 -25.27 -4.78 -0.64
N THR A 36 -26.25 -4.41 -1.45
CA THR A 36 -26.20 -4.67 -2.90
C THR A 36 -25.24 -3.75 -3.66
N LYS A 37 -24.91 -2.57 -3.13
CA LYS A 37 -24.02 -1.62 -3.83
C LYS A 37 -22.55 -1.72 -3.41
N MET A 38 -22.28 -2.08 -2.16
CA MET A 38 -20.91 -2.23 -1.64
C MET A 38 -20.27 -3.53 -2.10
N ALA A 39 -21.03 -4.63 -2.15
CA ALA A 39 -20.52 -5.93 -2.61
C ALA A 39 -20.04 -5.88 -4.08
N GLY A 40 -20.83 -5.25 -4.97
CA GLY A 40 -20.44 -5.08 -6.37
C GLY A 40 -19.21 -4.17 -6.56
N PHE A 41 -19.02 -3.16 -5.69
CA PHE A 41 -17.81 -2.34 -5.72
C PHE A 41 -16.56 -3.13 -5.33
N LEU A 42 -16.66 -3.97 -4.29
CA LEU A 42 -15.57 -4.85 -3.86
C LEU A 42 -15.23 -5.90 -4.94
N GLU A 43 -16.22 -6.49 -5.60
CA GLU A 43 -16.01 -7.43 -6.70
C GLU A 43 -15.32 -6.80 -7.93
N VAL A 44 -15.60 -5.51 -8.21
CA VAL A 44 -14.97 -4.77 -9.31
C VAL A 44 -13.53 -4.37 -8.98
N VAL A 45 -13.26 -3.98 -7.73
CA VAL A 45 -11.93 -3.56 -7.30
C VAL A 45 -11.00 -4.76 -7.04
N PHE A 46 -11.55 -5.90 -6.63
CA PHE A 46 -10.83 -7.12 -6.28
C PHE A 46 -11.36 -8.31 -7.12
N PRO A 47 -10.83 -8.54 -8.34
CA PRO A 47 -11.28 -9.62 -9.21
C PRO A 47 -11.03 -10.99 -8.55
N GLY A 48 -12.11 -11.70 -8.20
CA GLY A 48 -12.06 -12.98 -7.47
C GLY A 48 -12.56 -12.89 -6.02
N PHE A 49 -12.98 -11.72 -5.57
CA PHE A 49 -13.55 -11.53 -4.24
C PHE A 49 -15.02 -12.00 -4.17
N THR A 50 -15.27 -13.17 -3.58
CA THR A 50 -16.63 -13.61 -3.24
C THR A 50 -17.00 -13.11 -1.84
N TRP A 51 -18.11 -12.39 -1.72
CA TRP A 51 -18.51 -11.76 -0.45
C TRP A 51 -18.57 -12.76 0.73
N LEU A 52 -18.05 -12.36 1.90
CA LEU A 52 -18.04 -13.12 3.17
C LEU A 52 -17.30 -14.47 3.18
N THR A 53 -16.45 -14.75 2.19
CA THR A 53 -15.61 -15.96 2.23
C THR A 53 -14.32 -15.66 3.02
N PRO A 54 -13.89 -16.50 3.98
CA PRO A 54 -12.65 -16.25 4.73
C PRO A 54 -11.42 -16.07 3.80
N GLN A 55 -11.40 -16.79 2.69
CA GLN A 55 -10.37 -16.69 1.66
C GLN A 55 -10.36 -15.32 0.96
N SER A 56 -11.54 -14.77 0.62
CA SER A 56 -11.62 -13.48 -0.07
C SER A 56 -11.27 -12.32 0.86
N VAL A 57 -11.63 -12.39 2.15
CA VAL A 57 -11.22 -11.39 3.16
C VAL A 57 -9.70 -11.32 3.28
N VAL A 58 -9.01 -12.46 3.33
CA VAL A 58 -7.54 -12.50 3.37
C VAL A 58 -6.95 -11.97 2.07
N LEU A 59 -7.51 -12.36 0.91
CA LEU A 59 -7.08 -11.85 -0.39
C LEU A 59 -7.22 -10.31 -0.47
N GLY A 60 -8.36 -9.78 -0.01
CA GLY A 60 -8.65 -8.35 0.03
C GLY A 60 -7.69 -7.57 0.93
N LEU A 61 -7.28 -8.13 2.08
CA LEU A 61 -6.22 -7.54 2.90
C LEU A 61 -4.89 -7.48 2.13
N VAL A 62 -4.47 -8.57 1.50
CA VAL A 62 -3.19 -8.60 0.77
C VAL A 62 -3.21 -7.60 -0.39
N GLU A 63 -4.29 -7.55 -1.16
CA GLU A 63 -4.42 -6.60 -2.26
C GLU A 63 -4.51 -5.14 -1.77
N ALA A 64 -5.24 -4.85 -0.69
CA ALA A 64 -5.29 -3.51 -0.10
C ALA A 64 -3.90 -3.02 0.35
N PHE A 65 -3.13 -3.88 1.01
CA PHE A 65 -1.76 -3.58 1.39
C PHE A 65 -0.87 -3.31 0.16
N LEU A 66 -0.99 -4.15 -0.87
CA LEU A 66 -0.25 -3.99 -2.13
C LEU A 66 -0.59 -2.68 -2.85
N TYR A 67 -1.85 -2.25 -2.83
CA TYR A 67 -2.23 -0.93 -3.35
C TYR A 67 -1.54 0.22 -2.60
N GLY A 68 -1.41 0.11 -1.27
CA GLY A 68 -0.63 1.08 -0.47
C GLY A 68 0.86 1.11 -0.82
N VAL A 69 1.46 -0.06 -1.02
CA VAL A 69 2.85 -0.18 -1.49
C VAL A 69 3.01 0.42 -2.88
N TYR A 70 2.10 0.12 -3.81
CA TYR A 70 2.10 0.67 -5.16
C TYR A 70 2.05 2.20 -5.15
N ILE A 71 1.14 2.79 -4.37
CA ILE A 71 1.05 4.24 -4.24
C ILE A 71 2.35 4.81 -3.67
N ALA A 72 2.95 4.20 -2.66
CA ALA A 72 4.21 4.69 -2.09
C ALA A 72 5.39 4.61 -3.09
N VAL A 73 5.49 3.53 -3.86
CA VAL A 73 6.53 3.36 -4.88
C VAL A 73 6.42 4.40 -5.99
N VAL A 74 5.20 4.78 -6.38
CA VAL A 74 4.98 5.80 -7.43
C VAL A 74 5.06 7.21 -6.86
N PHE A 75 4.42 7.47 -5.72
CA PHE A 75 4.28 8.80 -5.14
C PHE A 75 5.58 9.34 -4.54
N VAL A 76 6.38 8.51 -3.86
CA VAL A 76 7.62 8.96 -3.22
C VAL A 76 8.66 9.51 -4.21
N PRO A 77 9.03 8.83 -5.31
CA PRO A 77 9.96 9.41 -6.29
C PRO A 77 9.36 10.63 -6.99
N LEU A 78 8.05 10.64 -7.27
CA LEU A 78 7.37 11.76 -7.91
C LEU A 78 7.35 13.00 -7.01
N PHE A 79 7.01 12.84 -5.73
CA PHE A 79 7.05 13.89 -4.72
C PHE A 79 8.46 14.45 -4.56
N ASN A 80 9.46 13.56 -4.45
CA ASN A 80 10.87 13.94 -4.35
C ASN A 80 11.41 14.64 -5.62
N TYR A 81 10.85 14.33 -6.80
CA TYR A 81 11.19 14.98 -8.08
C TYR A 81 10.64 16.41 -8.16
N PHE A 82 9.36 16.61 -7.82
CA PHE A 82 8.76 17.94 -7.83
C PHE A 82 9.27 18.84 -6.69
N GLU A 83 9.60 18.27 -5.53
CA GLU A 83 10.26 18.98 -4.42
C GLU A 83 11.75 19.26 -4.66
N GLY A 84 12.38 18.51 -5.56
CA GLY A 84 13.82 18.55 -5.73
C GLY A 84 14.25 18.23 -7.15
N GLY A 85 14.55 19.26 -7.94
CA GLY A 85 15.37 19.16 -9.15
C GLY A 85 16.82 18.74 -8.89
N ARG A 86 17.09 17.76 -8.02
CA ARG A 86 18.39 17.10 -7.84
C ARG A 86 18.21 15.58 -7.83
N PRO A 87 18.88 14.86 -8.74
CA PRO A 87 18.65 13.45 -9.01
C PRO A 87 18.66 12.62 -7.74
N ALA A 88 17.72 11.68 -7.69
CA ALA A 88 17.65 10.62 -6.71
C ALA A 88 18.92 9.76 -6.81
N GLU A 89 19.94 10.12 -6.04
CA GLU A 89 21.03 9.22 -5.72
C GLU A 89 20.43 8.03 -4.96
N ALA A 90 20.29 6.93 -5.70
CA ALA A 90 20.47 5.59 -5.20
C ALA A 90 19.46 5.09 -4.16
N GLU A 91 18.41 4.45 -4.67
CA GLU A 91 18.23 3.03 -4.34
C GLU A 91 19.56 2.28 -4.57
N ARG A 92 20.44 2.25 -3.58
CA ARG A 92 21.54 1.27 -3.50
C ARG A 92 21.52 0.63 -2.12
N PRO A 93 20.68 -0.39 -1.90
CA PRO A 93 20.93 -1.31 -0.82
C PRO A 93 22.19 -2.12 -1.16
N GLY A 94 23.32 -1.78 -0.54
CA GLY A 94 24.37 -2.79 -0.29
C GLY A 94 25.57 -2.89 -1.23
N VAL A 95 26.14 -1.81 -1.76
CA VAL A 95 27.49 -1.86 -2.38
C VAL A 95 28.34 -0.64 -1.99
N MET A 96 28.73 -0.51 -0.71
CA MET A 96 29.98 0.17 -0.35
C MET A 96 30.56 -0.28 1.02
N THR A 97 30.18 -1.45 1.52
CA THR A 97 30.98 -2.21 2.50
C THR A 97 32.05 -3.00 1.74
N GLN A 98 32.96 -2.33 1.03
CA GLN A 98 34.12 -3.05 0.43
C GLN A 98 35.33 -2.18 0.10
N ALA A 99 35.20 -0.85 -0.01
CA ALA A 99 36.28 -0.01 -0.52
C ALA A 99 37.19 0.64 0.53
N VAL A 100 36.87 0.56 1.83
CA VAL A 100 37.74 1.09 2.91
C VAL A 100 38.04 -0.01 3.93
N ARG A 101 38.41 -1.19 3.42
CA ARG A 101 39.17 -2.17 4.18
C ARG A 101 40.59 -2.18 3.59
N HIS A 102 41.51 -1.56 4.34
CA HIS A 102 42.98 -1.68 4.31
C HIS A 102 43.79 -0.94 3.24
N PRO A 103 45.08 -0.64 3.51
CA PRO A 103 45.87 -0.88 4.74
C PRO A 103 46.11 0.36 5.62
#